data_AF-A0A411YDU8-F1
#
_entry.id   AF-A0A411YDU8-F1
#
_cell.length_a   1.000
_cell.length_b   1.000
_cell.length_c   1.000
_cell.angle_alpha   90.00
_cell.angle_beta   90.00
_cell.angle_gamma   90.00
#
_symmetry.space_group_name_H-M   'P 1'
#
loop_
_entity.id
_entity.type
_entity.pdbx_description
1 polymer ?
#
loop_
_entity_poly.entity_id
_entity_poly.type
_entity_poly.pdbx_seq_one_letter_code
_entity_poly.pdbx_strand_id
1 'polypeptide(L)'
;MPDERPLTEYQFTAGQPRDFEPLIALLDPSDVVLQGQYGADGRTILSSRPASQKKVEWQDETLLLPRATLSDAMTDAQETMDLGSNDERQRFQTGDVVMIDDEKLRVTGYNDSDGVLDVARGVMSTTASTHDAGDDVTGLGAMLPEGSDPQENRALDRTDRHNFTQIFGPTLVKVSGTKMVTQRWGVASEYNHQAERRTREQFVAREQALIYGTRFNDESAERRAMGGLTFYITENVDSSTSDLDYSSIRDQLQTIYEKGGSADRLLCSIAQKAVIDDFDNNQIRLQRVDNGRGEMVDVLFTSYGDVTVVKSREVKDKDVFLYNRDQAIQRPLRPMQFVPRSTVGDYTSGFLVSERSLEFRRDRHAARFNSLTV
;
A
#
# COMPACT_ATOMS: atom_id res chain seq x y z
N MET A 1 78.69 16.33 31.45
CA MET A 1 77.98 16.81 30.24
C MET A 1 76.50 16.70 30.52
N PRO A 2 75.70 17.77 30.38
CA PRO A 2 74.26 17.66 30.55
C PRO A 2 73.70 16.82 29.39
N ASP A 3 72.78 15.92 29.72
CA ASP A 3 72.09 15.01 28.80
C ASP A 3 71.20 15.84 27.85
N GLU A 4 71.69 16.12 26.65
CA GLU A 4 70.92 16.78 25.58
C GLU A 4 69.90 15.80 24.97
N ARG A 5 68.87 15.47 25.74
CA ARG A 5 67.68 14.80 25.18
C ARG A 5 66.85 15.85 24.43
N PRO A 6 66.43 15.57 23.18
CA PRO A 6 65.59 16.50 22.44
C PRO A 6 64.26 16.72 23.18
N LEU A 7 63.78 17.97 23.24
CA LEU A 7 62.43 18.28 23.73
C LEU A 7 61.42 17.55 22.83
N THR A 8 60.67 16.61 23.39
CA THR A 8 59.64 15.86 22.68
C THR A 8 58.27 16.49 22.93
N GLU A 9 57.33 16.31 21.99
CA GLU A 9 55.96 16.83 22.09
C GLU A 9 55.21 16.33 23.34
N TYR A 10 55.68 15.24 23.96
CA TYR A 10 55.18 14.74 25.24
C TYR A 10 55.42 15.67 26.43
N GLN A 11 56.31 16.65 26.31
CA GLN A 11 56.67 17.61 27.39
C GLN A 11 55.85 18.91 27.36
N PHE A 12 55.03 19.12 26.31
CA PHE A 12 54.16 20.29 26.16
C PHE A 12 52.68 19.87 26.13
N THR A 13 52.09 19.63 27.30
CA THR A 13 50.68 19.22 27.40
C THR A 13 49.68 20.38 27.17
N ALA A 14 50.14 21.63 27.28
CA ALA A 14 49.27 22.81 27.19
C ALA A 14 49.40 23.51 25.83
N GLY A 15 48.27 23.70 25.14
CA GLY A 15 48.18 24.59 23.97
C GLY A 15 48.43 23.94 22.60
N GLN A 16 48.50 22.61 22.49
CA GLN A 16 48.60 21.95 21.19
C GLN A 16 47.30 22.14 20.36
N PRO A 17 47.40 22.52 19.07
CA PRO A 17 46.24 22.55 18.18
C PRO A 17 45.68 21.13 18.05
N ARG A 18 44.37 20.99 18.19
CA ARG A 18 43.68 19.72 18.04
C ARG A 18 43.12 19.65 16.63
N ASP A 19 43.45 18.58 15.93
CA ASP A 19 42.82 18.29 14.64
C ASP A 19 41.39 17.82 14.88
N PHE A 20 40.43 18.58 14.37
CA PHE A 20 39.02 18.25 14.36
C PHE A 20 38.52 18.15 12.92
N GLU A 21 37.81 17.08 12.60
CA GLU A 21 37.18 16.95 11.28
C GLU A 21 36.07 18.00 11.11
N PRO A 22 36.02 18.74 9.98
CA PRO A 22 35.03 19.78 9.75
C PRO A 22 33.65 19.25 9.30
N LEU A 23 33.52 17.97 8.95
CA LEU A 23 32.26 17.38 8.51
C LEU A 23 31.50 16.77 9.70
N ILE A 24 30.22 17.09 9.82
CA ILE A 24 29.31 16.38 10.74
C ILE A 24 28.50 15.38 9.93
N ALA A 25 28.83 14.10 10.07
CA ALA A 25 28.07 13.02 9.46
C ALA A 25 26.70 12.84 10.15
N LEU A 26 25.64 12.72 9.35
CA LEU A 26 24.34 12.24 9.82
C LEU A 26 24.38 10.71 9.86
N LEU A 27 24.22 10.13 11.05
CA LEU A 27 24.24 8.67 11.22
C LEU A 27 22.85 8.05 11.08
N ASP A 28 21.81 8.83 11.38
CA ASP A 28 20.43 8.34 11.34
C ASP A 28 19.94 8.19 9.89
N PRO A 29 19.20 7.11 9.59
CA PRO A 29 18.60 6.93 8.29
C PRO A 29 17.53 8.00 8.03
N SER A 30 17.45 8.47 6.78
CA SER A 30 16.47 9.45 6.33
C SER A 30 15.94 9.13 4.93
N ASP A 31 16.05 7.87 4.52
CA ASP A 31 15.59 7.37 3.24
C ASP A 31 14.05 7.39 3.15
N VAL A 32 13.53 7.98 2.07
CA VAL A 32 12.09 8.02 1.78
C VAL A 32 11.84 7.50 0.38
N VAL A 33 11.21 6.33 0.31
CA VAL A 33 11.16 5.51 -0.90
C VAL A 33 9.95 5.89 -1.74
N LEU A 34 8.78 5.99 -1.12
CA LEU A 34 7.52 6.33 -1.77
C LEU A 34 7.48 7.77 -2.28
N GLN A 35 8.33 8.67 -1.78
CA GLN A 35 8.28 10.11 -2.07
C GLN A 35 9.24 10.61 -3.14
N GLY A 36 10.09 9.76 -3.70
CA GLY A 36 11.06 10.21 -4.69
C GLY A 36 11.98 9.15 -5.29
N GLN A 37 11.87 7.88 -4.88
CA GLN A 37 12.64 6.82 -5.51
C GLN A 37 11.92 6.25 -6.74
N TYR A 38 12.75 5.67 -7.62
CA TYR A 38 12.32 4.95 -8.81
C TYR A 38 12.45 3.45 -8.53
N GLY A 39 11.52 2.65 -9.07
CA GLY A 39 11.65 1.21 -9.09
C GLY A 39 12.78 0.76 -10.03
N ALA A 40 13.11 -0.53 -9.99
CA ALA A 40 14.07 -1.14 -10.92
C ALA A 40 13.66 -0.98 -12.41
N ASP A 41 12.37 -0.74 -12.66
CA ASP A 41 11.80 -0.43 -13.97
C ASP A 41 11.97 1.04 -14.42
N GLY A 42 12.69 1.87 -13.64
CA GLY A 42 12.97 3.28 -13.94
C GLY A 42 11.78 4.22 -13.76
N ARG A 43 10.68 3.76 -13.15
CA ARG A 43 9.46 4.55 -12.94
C ARG A 43 9.28 4.92 -11.48
N THR A 44 8.63 6.05 -11.21
CA THR A 44 8.35 6.50 -9.84
C THR A 44 7.50 5.48 -9.10
N ILE A 45 7.83 5.21 -7.83
CA ILE A 45 7.12 4.21 -7.02
C ILE A 45 5.69 4.67 -6.71
N LEU A 46 5.52 5.94 -6.33
CA LEU A 46 4.21 6.60 -6.26
C LEU A 46 4.21 7.85 -7.14
N SER A 47 3.14 8.02 -7.91
CA SER A 47 2.90 9.26 -8.65
C SER A 47 2.34 10.35 -7.74
N SER A 48 2.41 11.61 -8.17
CA SER A 48 1.91 12.76 -7.40
C SER A 48 1.05 13.68 -8.26
N ARG A 49 -0.09 14.12 -7.71
CA ARG A 49 -1.04 15.02 -8.37
C ARG A 49 -1.62 15.99 -7.34
N PRO A 50 -1.59 17.32 -7.55
CA PRO A 50 -2.04 18.27 -6.53
C PRO A 50 -3.52 18.10 -6.15
N ALA A 51 -3.85 18.37 -4.89
CA ALA A 51 -5.23 18.46 -4.40
C ALA A 51 -5.68 19.92 -4.32
N SER A 52 -6.98 20.17 -4.51
CA SER A 52 -7.59 21.50 -4.38
C SER A 52 -8.45 21.64 -3.11
N GLN A 53 -8.76 20.54 -2.44
CA GLN A 53 -9.67 20.49 -1.30
C GLN A 53 -9.10 19.65 -0.15
N LYS A 54 -9.63 19.86 1.05
CA LYS A 54 -9.28 19.11 2.28
C LYS A 54 -9.74 17.66 2.28
N LYS A 55 -10.74 17.34 1.47
CA LYS A 55 -11.26 16.00 1.23
C LYS A 55 -10.94 15.65 -0.22
N VAL A 56 -10.26 14.53 -0.44
CA VAL A 56 -9.97 14.00 -1.76
C VAL A 56 -10.89 12.82 -1.97
N GLU A 57 -11.67 12.85 -3.03
CA GLU A 57 -12.69 11.84 -3.33
C GLU A 57 -12.45 11.24 -4.71
N TRP A 58 -12.80 9.97 -4.85
CA TRP A 58 -12.79 9.22 -6.09
C TRP A 58 -13.93 8.20 -6.06
N GLN A 59 -14.33 7.74 -7.24
CA GLN A 59 -15.41 6.78 -7.39
C GLN A 59 -14.84 5.49 -7.98
N ASP A 60 -15.28 4.36 -7.44
CA ASP A 60 -15.06 3.05 -8.01
C ASP A 60 -16.43 2.48 -8.45
N GLU A 61 -16.42 1.72 -9.54
CA GLU A 61 -17.61 1.07 -10.09
C GLU A 61 -17.27 -0.41 -10.32
N THR A 62 -18.24 -1.28 -10.10
CA THR A 62 -18.09 -2.71 -10.35
C THR A 62 -19.09 -3.15 -11.41
N LEU A 63 -18.69 -4.13 -12.20
CA LEU A 63 -19.54 -4.71 -13.24
C LEU A 63 -20.36 -5.85 -12.65
N LEU A 64 -21.61 -5.96 -13.09
CA LEU A 64 -22.46 -7.14 -12.87
C LEU A 64 -21.98 -8.28 -13.77
N LEU A 65 -20.88 -8.92 -13.39
CA LEU A 65 -20.40 -10.13 -14.05
C LEU A 65 -21.36 -11.28 -13.76
N PRO A 66 -21.70 -12.15 -14.72
CA PRO A 66 -22.61 -13.28 -14.52
C PRO A 66 -21.92 -14.43 -13.78
N ARG A 67 -21.36 -14.15 -12.60
CA ARG A 67 -20.74 -15.13 -11.70
C ARG A 67 -20.99 -14.71 -10.25
N ALA A 68 -21.33 -15.66 -9.41
CA ALA A 68 -21.47 -15.47 -7.97
C ALA A 68 -21.07 -16.76 -7.24
N THR A 69 -21.13 -16.75 -5.92
CA THR A 69 -20.98 -17.94 -5.07
C THR A 69 -22.26 -18.14 -4.27
N LEU A 70 -22.67 -19.39 -4.09
CA LEU A 70 -23.82 -19.72 -3.27
C LEU A 70 -23.55 -19.33 -1.80
N SER A 71 -24.45 -18.55 -1.19
CA SER A 71 -24.27 -18.10 0.21
C SER A 71 -24.77 -19.13 1.22
N ASP A 72 -25.81 -19.88 0.89
CA ASP A 72 -26.37 -20.93 1.73
C ASP A 72 -26.63 -22.19 0.91
N ALA A 73 -26.47 -23.36 1.53
CA ALA A 73 -26.60 -24.64 0.85
C ALA A 73 -28.01 -24.82 0.27
N MET A 74 -28.09 -25.50 -0.88
CA MET A 74 -29.35 -25.74 -1.58
C MET A 74 -29.61 -27.25 -1.65
N THR A 75 -30.78 -27.68 -1.16
CA THR A 75 -31.22 -29.08 -1.30
C THR A 75 -31.75 -29.39 -2.71
N ASP A 76 -31.85 -30.65 -3.09
CA ASP A 76 -32.37 -31.12 -4.40
C ASP A 76 -33.83 -30.76 -4.70
N ALA A 77 -34.60 -30.30 -3.70
CA ALA A 77 -36.00 -29.87 -3.84
C ALA A 77 -36.20 -28.35 -3.74
N GLN A 78 -35.16 -27.59 -3.39
CA GLN A 78 -35.27 -26.16 -3.14
C GLN A 78 -35.28 -25.36 -4.45
N GLU A 79 -36.29 -24.49 -4.61
CA GLU A 79 -36.49 -23.62 -5.78
C GLU A 79 -36.02 -22.17 -5.52
N THR A 80 -35.28 -21.94 -4.43
CA THR A 80 -34.74 -20.63 -4.05
C THR A 80 -33.24 -20.69 -3.88
N MET A 81 -32.50 -19.87 -4.61
CA MET A 81 -31.04 -19.78 -4.57
C MET A 81 -30.61 -18.54 -3.81
N ASP A 82 -29.90 -18.70 -2.69
CA ASP A 82 -29.39 -17.59 -1.89
C ASP A 82 -27.96 -17.22 -2.30
N LEU A 83 -27.77 -15.97 -2.72
CA LEU A 83 -26.48 -15.37 -3.09
C LEU A 83 -25.97 -14.36 -2.05
N GLY A 84 -26.67 -14.23 -0.93
CA GLY A 84 -26.24 -13.49 0.27
C GLY A 84 -26.47 -11.99 0.23
N SER A 85 -26.64 -11.37 -0.95
CA SER A 85 -26.96 -9.93 -1.06
C SER A 85 -27.68 -9.56 -2.34
N ASN A 86 -28.38 -8.42 -2.33
CA ASN A 86 -29.06 -7.90 -3.51
C ASN A 86 -28.10 -7.58 -4.67
N ASP A 87 -26.89 -7.10 -4.39
CA ASP A 87 -25.88 -6.79 -5.41
C ASP A 87 -25.39 -8.05 -6.13
N GLU A 88 -25.22 -9.16 -5.38
CA GLU A 88 -24.87 -10.48 -5.95
C GLU A 88 -26.02 -11.03 -6.79
N ARG A 89 -27.25 -10.94 -6.27
CA ARG A 89 -28.45 -11.38 -6.99
C ARG A 89 -28.68 -10.63 -8.30
N GLN A 90 -28.41 -9.32 -8.32
CA GLN A 90 -28.55 -8.49 -9.52
C GLN A 90 -27.57 -8.89 -10.65
N ARG A 91 -26.60 -9.78 -10.41
CA ARG A 91 -25.72 -10.34 -11.44
C ARG A 91 -26.44 -11.26 -12.42
N PHE A 92 -27.60 -11.78 -12.04
CA PHE A 92 -28.46 -12.60 -12.88
C PHE A 92 -29.80 -11.91 -13.12
N GLN A 93 -30.46 -12.30 -14.20
CA GLN A 93 -31.76 -11.78 -14.63
C GLN A 93 -32.78 -12.90 -14.74
N THR A 94 -34.06 -12.57 -14.62
CA THR A 94 -35.14 -13.51 -14.92
C THR A 94 -34.98 -14.04 -16.35
N GLY A 95 -35.04 -15.36 -16.50
CA GLY A 95 -34.81 -16.07 -17.76
C GLY A 95 -33.36 -16.48 -18.01
N ASP A 96 -32.39 -16.03 -17.20
CA ASP A 96 -31.01 -16.51 -17.29
C ASP A 96 -30.91 -17.97 -16.85
N VAL A 97 -30.03 -18.72 -17.52
CA VAL A 97 -29.62 -20.05 -17.09
C VAL A 97 -28.32 -19.91 -16.32
N VAL A 98 -28.29 -20.47 -15.12
CA VAL A 98 -27.11 -20.56 -14.28
C VAL A 98 -26.69 -22.02 -14.14
N MET A 99 -25.40 -22.24 -13.95
CA MET A 99 -24.80 -23.55 -13.75
C MET A 99 -24.13 -23.57 -12.38
N ILE A 100 -24.40 -24.63 -11.63
CA ILE A 100 -23.76 -24.94 -10.36
C ILE A 100 -23.33 -26.40 -10.48
N ASP A 101 -22.05 -26.67 -10.31
CA ASP A 101 -21.44 -27.96 -10.66
C ASP A 101 -21.83 -28.41 -12.08
N ASP A 102 -22.55 -29.53 -12.17
CA ASP A 102 -23.09 -30.09 -13.42
C ASP A 102 -24.59 -29.77 -13.63
N GLU A 103 -25.28 -29.20 -12.62
CA GLU A 103 -26.69 -28.84 -12.73
C GLU A 103 -26.86 -27.48 -13.44
N LYS A 104 -27.85 -27.41 -14.33
CA LYS A 104 -28.34 -26.15 -14.89
C LYS A 104 -29.67 -25.79 -14.25
N LEU A 105 -29.77 -24.55 -13.78
CA LEU A 105 -30.97 -23.96 -13.19
C LEU A 105 -31.39 -22.77 -14.05
N ARG A 106 -32.68 -22.47 -14.12
CA ARG A 106 -33.17 -21.25 -14.79
C ARG A 106 -33.76 -20.29 -13.77
N VAL A 107 -33.29 -19.05 -13.77
CA VAL A 107 -33.84 -17.99 -12.93
C VAL A 107 -35.26 -17.67 -13.37
N THR A 108 -36.24 -17.81 -12.49
CA THR A 108 -37.66 -17.53 -12.74
C THR A 108 -38.11 -16.19 -12.16
N GLY A 109 -37.38 -15.65 -11.18
CA GLY A 109 -37.77 -14.40 -10.54
C GLY A 109 -36.80 -13.95 -9.46
N TYR A 110 -37.08 -12.76 -8.92
CA TYR A 110 -36.45 -12.25 -7.71
C TYR A 110 -37.40 -12.53 -6.55
N ASN A 111 -36.92 -13.28 -5.55
CA ASN A 111 -37.70 -13.56 -4.36
C ASN A 111 -37.92 -12.28 -3.53
N ASP A 112 -38.93 -12.25 -2.67
CA ASP A 112 -39.15 -11.14 -1.75
C ASP A 112 -38.03 -10.99 -0.69
N SER A 113 -37.26 -12.05 -0.46
CA SER A 113 -36.09 -12.04 0.42
C SER A 113 -34.87 -11.42 -0.27
N ASP A 114 -34.16 -10.55 0.43
CA ASP A 114 -32.93 -9.92 -0.05
C ASP A 114 -31.89 -10.99 -0.41
N GLY A 115 -31.26 -10.86 -1.59
CA GLY A 115 -30.21 -11.78 -2.04
C GLY A 115 -30.66 -13.13 -2.58
N VAL A 116 -31.96 -13.43 -2.61
CA VAL A 116 -32.50 -14.74 -3.04
C VAL A 116 -33.15 -14.68 -4.44
N LEU A 117 -32.81 -15.61 -5.32
CA LEU A 117 -33.45 -15.82 -6.63
C LEU A 117 -34.43 -16.99 -6.58
N ASP A 118 -35.56 -16.85 -7.24
CA ASP A 118 -36.42 -17.99 -7.56
C ASP A 118 -35.85 -18.68 -8.80
N VAL A 119 -35.73 -20.01 -8.74
CA VAL A 119 -35.10 -20.82 -9.78
C VAL A 119 -35.91 -22.09 -10.08
N ALA A 120 -35.95 -22.46 -11.35
CA ALA A 120 -36.40 -23.77 -11.79
C ALA A 120 -35.20 -24.72 -11.90
N ARG A 121 -35.30 -25.89 -11.26
CA ARG A 121 -34.24 -26.90 -11.14
C ARG A 121 -34.19 -27.85 -12.34
N GLY A 122 -33.04 -28.51 -12.53
CA GLY A 122 -32.88 -29.61 -13.49
C GLY A 122 -33.26 -29.25 -14.93
N VAL A 123 -32.94 -28.03 -15.38
CA VAL A 123 -33.28 -27.60 -16.74
C VAL A 123 -32.27 -28.14 -17.76
N MET A 124 -32.60 -28.09 -19.05
CA MET A 124 -31.70 -28.55 -20.13
C MET A 124 -31.17 -29.99 -19.95
N SER A 125 -32.04 -30.87 -19.45
CA SER A 125 -31.75 -32.30 -19.22
C SER A 125 -30.70 -32.58 -18.15
N THR A 126 -30.48 -31.67 -17.20
CA THR A 126 -29.74 -31.97 -15.96
C THR A 126 -30.70 -32.46 -14.87
N THR A 127 -30.16 -33.07 -13.83
CA THR A 127 -30.93 -33.54 -12.67
C THR A 127 -30.68 -32.61 -11.49
N ALA A 128 -31.69 -32.38 -10.66
CA ALA A 128 -31.53 -31.60 -9.44
C ALA A 128 -30.57 -32.31 -8.45
N SER A 129 -29.59 -31.58 -7.92
CA SER A 129 -28.61 -32.06 -6.94
C SER A 129 -28.56 -31.17 -5.69
N THR A 130 -27.98 -31.67 -4.61
CA THR A 130 -27.62 -30.80 -3.48
C THR A 130 -26.36 -30.02 -3.83
N HIS A 131 -26.33 -28.74 -3.51
CA HIS A 131 -25.17 -27.86 -3.65
C HIS A 131 -24.79 -27.28 -2.28
N ASP A 132 -23.50 -27.20 -2.03
CA ASP A 132 -22.96 -26.71 -0.77
C ASP A 132 -22.78 -25.18 -0.81
N ALA A 133 -22.81 -24.55 0.37
CA ALA A 133 -22.48 -23.14 0.48
C ALA A 133 -21.02 -22.92 0.03
N GLY A 134 -20.80 -21.92 -0.82
CA GLY A 134 -19.52 -21.61 -1.44
C GLY A 134 -19.35 -22.12 -2.87
N ASP A 135 -20.29 -22.93 -3.39
CA ASP A 135 -20.21 -23.41 -4.78
C ASP A 135 -20.32 -22.26 -5.79
N ASP A 136 -19.56 -22.37 -6.88
CA ASP A 136 -19.48 -21.38 -7.95
C ASP A 136 -20.75 -21.39 -8.81
N VAL A 137 -21.46 -20.26 -8.86
CA VAL A 137 -22.61 -20.04 -9.73
C VAL A 137 -22.17 -19.31 -10.99
N THR A 138 -22.23 -19.98 -12.14
CA THR A 138 -21.84 -19.40 -13.44
C THR A 138 -23.05 -19.16 -14.32
N GLY A 139 -23.24 -17.92 -14.78
CA GLY A 139 -24.31 -17.58 -15.73
C GLY A 139 -23.94 -17.96 -17.16
N LEU A 140 -24.82 -18.72 -17.81
CA LEU A 140 -24.68 -19.16 -19.20
C LEU A 140 -25.42 -18.23 -20.19
N GLY A 141 -26.12 -17.23 -19.67
CA GLY A 141 -26.90 -16.25 -20.43
C GLY A 141 -28.40 -16.54 -20.47
N ALA A 142 -29.13 -15.71 -21.20
CA ALA A 142 -30.58 -15.71 -21.22
C ALA A 142 -31.16 -16.85 -22.09
N MET A 143 -32.09 -17.62 -21.54
CA MET A 143 -32.90 -18.60 -22.25
C MET A 143 -34.35 -18.10 -22.35
N LEU A 144 -34.52 -17.06 -23.17
CA LEU A 144 -35.81 -16.42 -23.39
C LEU A 144 -36.56 -17.03 -24.58
N PRO A 145 -37.91 -17.05 -24.56
CA PRO A 145 -38.71 -17.47 -25.71
C PRO A 145 -38.45 -16.60 -26.95
N GLU A 146 -38.57 -17.19 -28.13
CA GLU A 146 -38.45 -16.46 -29.39
C GLU A 146 -39.53 -15.37 -29.49
N GLY A 147 -39.11 -14.14 -29.82
CA GLY A 147 -40.00 -12.98 -29.92
C GLY A 147 -40.42 -12.36 -28.59
N SER A 148 -39.80 -12.74 -27.47
CA SER A 148 -40.04 -12.11 -26.17
C SER A 148 -39.41 -10.73 -26.05
N ASP A 149 -40.00 -9.90 -25.20
CA ASP A 149 -39.46 -8.60 -24.82
C ASP A 149 -38.17 -8.75 -23.99
N PRO A 150 -37.25 -7.76 -24.04
CA PRO A 150 -36.09 -7.75 -23.17
C PRO A 150 -36.52 -7.65 -21.70
N GLN A 151 -35.75 -8.31 -20.84
CA GLN A 151 -35.99 -8.31 -19.40
C GLN A 151 -35.58 -6.98 -18.76
N GLU A 152 -36.05 -6.73 -17.54
CA GLU A 152 -35.90 -5.45 -16.81
C GLU A 152 -34.45 -5.00 -16.66
N ASN A 153 -34.20 -3.68 -16.70
CA ASN A 153 -32.85 -3.16 -16.61
C ASN A 153 -32.21 -3.45 -15.24
N ARG A 154 -30.89 -3.71 -15.26
CA ARG A 154 -30.08 -3.90 -14.06
C ARG A 154 -28.99 -2.86 -14.03
N ALA A 155 -28.78 -2.25 -12.88
CA ALA A 155 -27.77 -1.24 -12.67
C ALA A 155 -27.25 -1.34 -11.24
N LEU A 156 -25.95 -1.12 -11.10
CA LEU A 156 -25.30 -0.99 -9.80
C LEU A 156 -24.82 0.46 -9.65
N ASP A 157 -24.93 1.00 -8.45
CA ASP A 157 -24.46 2.36 -8.17
C ASP A 157 -22.94 2.40 -7.97
N ARG A 158 -22.36 3.59 -8.16
CA ARG A 158 -20.94 3.83 -7.91
C ARG A 158 -20.69 3.95 -6.41
N THR A 159 -19.51 3.48 -5.99
CA THR A 159 -19.07 3.63 -4.60
C THR A 159 -18.17 4.84 -4.46
N ASP A 160 -18.57 5.80 -3.63
CA ASP A 160 -17.77 6.96 -3.27
C ASP A 160 -16.70 6.61 -2.23
N ARG A 161 -15.44 6.90 -2.55
CA ARG A 161 -14.29 6.72 -1.68
C ARG A 161 -13.59 8.03 -1.44
N HIS A 162 -12.96 8.16 -0.27
CA HIS A 162 -12.33 9.41 0.10
C HIS A 162 -11.21 9.27 1.12
N ASN A 163 -10.34 10.29 1.15
CA ASN A 163 -9.34 10.54 2.16
C ASN A 163 -9.35 12.01 2.60
N PHE A 164 -8.74 12.30 3.74
CA PHE A 164 -8.52 13.66 4.21
C PHE A 164 -7.07 14.08 4.03
N THR A 165 -6.85 15.38 3.85
CA THR A 165 -5.50 15.95 3.92
C THR A 165 -5.05 16.05 5.38
N GLN A 166 -3.83 15.61 5.64
CA GLN A 166 -3.15 15.72 6.93
C GLN A 166 -2.10 16.82 6.88
N ILE A 167 -2.08 17.65 7.92
CA ILE A 167 -1.06 18.67 8.11
C ILE A 167 0.13 18.01 8.83
N PHE A 168 1.29 18.11 8.21
CA PHE A 168 2.58 17.75 8.80
C PHE A 168 3.25 19.04 9.27
N GLY A 169 3.36 19.21 10.60
CA GLY A 169 3.84 20.42 11.24
C GLY A 169 2.72 21.24 11.92
N PRO A 170 3.01 22.46 12.38
CA PRO A 170 4.26 23.21 12.24
C PRO A 170 5.39 22.65 13.11
N THR A 171 6.50 22.26 12.47
CA THR A 171 7.72 21.83 13.19
C THR A 171 8.62 23.05 13.42
N LEU A 172 8.78 23.46 14.68
CA LEU A 172 9.50 24.68 15.04
C LEU A 172 11.03 24.47 14.97
N VAL A 173 11.70 25.42 14.31
CA VAL A 173 13.16 25.60 14.36
C VAL A 173 13.42 26.91 15.12
N LYS A 174 14.14 26.83 16.23
CA LYS A 174 14.42 27.99 17.09
C LYS A 174 15.86 27.96 17.55
N VAL A 175 16.60 29.04 17.31
CA VAL A 175 18.00 29.21 17.72
C VAL A 175 18.13 30.55 18.44
N SER A 176 18.83 30.57 19.57
CA SER A 176 19.08 31.81 20.32
C SER A 176 20.12 32.70 19.63
N GLY A 177 20.09 34.00 19.89
CA GLY A 177 21.04 34.96 19.33
C GLY A 177 22.48 34.58 19.63
N THR A 178 22.80 34.26 20.88
CA THR A 178 24.15 33.77 21.25
C THR A 178 24.58 32.54 20.45
N LYS A 179 23.66 31.60 20.19
CA LYS A 179 23.97 30.39 19.41
C LYS A 179 24.15 30.66 17.91
N MET A 180 23.61 31.75 17.39
CA MET A 180 23.83 32.17 16.00
C MET A 180 25.22 32.80 15.78
N VAL A 181 25.75 33.53 16.77
CA VAL A 181 27.08 34.17 16.68
C VAL A 181 28.22 33.27 17.15
N THR A 182 27.93 32.27 18.00
CA THR A 182 28.94 31.34 18.49
C THR A 182 29.38 30.42 17.35
N GLN A 183 30.64 30.54 16.92
CA GLN A 183 31.22 29.64 15.93
C GLN A 183 31.26 28.21 16.48
N ARG A 184 30.76 27.28 15.69
CA ARG A 184 30.80 25.85 15.96
C ARG A 184 31.57 25.18 14.86
N TRP A 185 32.42 24.25 15.25
CA TRP A 185 33.21 23.50 14.29
C TRP A 185 32.26 22.71 13.36
N GLY A 186 32.49 22.81 12.05
CA GLY A 186 31.72 22.08 11.03
C GLY A 186 30.28 22.54 10.77
N VAL A 187 29.83 23.66 11.35
CA VAL A 187 28.49 24.22 11.10
C VAL A 187 28.58 25.69 10.76
N ALA A 188 28.33 26.04 9.49
CA ALA A 188 28.35 27.42 9.02
C ALA A 188 27.19 28.27 9.58
N SER A 189 26.00 27.67 9.75
CA SER A 189 24.84 28.29 10.37
C SER A 189 24.02 27.25 11.12
N GLU A 190 23.95 27.39 12.45
CA GLU A 190 23.18 26.49 13.32
C GLU A 190 21.69 26.48 12.93
N TYR A 191 21.16 27.62 12.48
CA TYR A 191 19.77 27.73 12.08
C TYR A 191 19.47 26.85 10.85
N ASN A 192 20.33 26.91 9.82
CA ASN A 192 20.16 26.11 8.62
C ASN A 192 20.35 24.62 8.91
N HIS A 193 21.33 24.28 9.76
CA HIS A 193 21.58 22.90 10.18
C HIS A 193 20.38 22.28 10.90
N GLN A 194 19.77 23.03 11.82
CA GLN A 194 18.55 22.58 12.51
C GLN A 194 17.36 22.49 11.55
N ALA A 195 17.22 23.43 10.61
CA ALA A 195 16.16 23.38 9.60
C ALA A 195 16.28 22.15 8.68
N GLU A 196 17.49 21.79 8.27
CA GLU A 196 17.76 20.60 7.46
C GLU A 196 17.39 19.31 8.20
N ARG A 197 17.74 19.20 9.48
CA ARG A 197 17.37 18.06 10.34
C ARG A 197 15.85 17.92 10.46
N ARG A 198 15.14 19.01 10.78
CA ARG A 198 13.66 19.00 10.86
C ARG A 198 13.00 18.67 9.53
N THR A 199 13.64 19.04 8.42
CA THR A 199 13.16 18.70 7.07
C THR A 199 13.24 17.21 6.80
N ARG A 200 14.37 16.57 7.11
CA ARG A 200 14.52 15.11 7.01
C ARG A 200 13.53 14.36 7.91
N GLU A 201 13.39 14.77 9.16
CA GLU A 201 12.42 14.18 10.10
C GLU A 201 10.98 14.26 9.54
N GLN A 202 10.59 15.37 8.93
CA GLN A 202 9.25 15.52 8.36
C GLN A 202 9.02 14.64 7.13
N PHE A 203 10.06 14.40 6.32
CA PHE A 203 9.99 13.45 5.21
C PHE A 203 9.75 12.03 5.70
N VAL A 204 10.47 11.59 6.74
CA VAL A 204 10.29 10.27 7.37
C VAL A 204 8.88 10.13 7.96
N ALA A 205 8.42 11.12 8.75
CA ALA A 205 7.08 11.09 9.34
C ALA A 205 5.96 11.01 8.27
N ARG A 206 6.17 11.64 7.11
CA ARG A 206 5.24 11.52 5.97
C ARG A 206 5.26 10.12 5.37
N GLU A 207 6.42 9.51 5.22
CA GLU A 207 6.56 8.16 4.67
C GLU A 207 5.79 7.15 5.51
N GLN A 208 5.99 7.21 6.83
CA GLN A 208 5.26 6.41 7.81
C GLN A 208 3.75 6.62 7.70
N ALA A 209 3.30 7.86 7.52
CA ALA A 209 1.88 8.15 7.35
C ALA A 209 1.31 7.66 6.00
N LEU A 210 2.11 7.59 4.93
CA LEU A 210 1.68 6.99 3.65
C LEU A 210 1.48 5.47 3.77
N ILE A 211 2.25 4.79 4.62
CA ILE A 211 2.18 3.33 4.81
C ILE A 211 1.14 2.96 5.88
N TYR A 212 1.21 3.59 7.05
CA TYR A 212 0.47 3.21 8.26
C TYR A 212 -0.54 4.26 8.76
N GLY A 213 -0.76 5.33 8.00
CA GLY A 213 -1.78 6.32 8.35
C GLY A 213 -3.17 5.71 8.44
N THR A 214 -3.98 6.22 9.37
CA THR A 214 -5.40 5.86 9.50
C THR A 214 -6.23 7.08 9.20
N ARG A 215 -7.23 6.93 8.32
CA ARG A 215 -8.15 8.01 8.00
C ARG A 215 -8.96 8.38 9.24
N PHE A 216 -8.86 9.62 9.67
CA PHE A 216 -9.59 10.12 10.84
C PHE A 216 -9.94 11.60 10.66
N ASN A 217 -11.17 11.96 11.03
CA ASN A 217 -11.65 13.34 11.02
C ASN A 217 -12.33 13.64 12.36
N ASP A 218 -11.67 14.45 13.17
CA ASP A 218 -12.22 15.00 14.41
C ASP A 218 -12.79 16.39 14.12
N GLU A 219 -14.11 16.46 14.02
CA GLU A 219 -14.82 17.71 13.76
C GLU A 219 -14.82 18.65 14.96
N SER A 220 -14.65 18.13 16.18
CA SER A 220 -14.67 18.93 17.41
C SER A 220 -13.34 19.63 17.64
N ALA A 221 -12.22 18.94 17.36
CA ALA A 221 -10.88 19.51 17.48
C ALA A 221 -10.29 20.00 16.15
N GLU A 222 -11.05 19.89 15.05
CA GLU A 222 -10.65 20.24 13.68
C GLU A 222 -9.38 19.50 13.21
N ARG A 223 -9.19 18.25 13.67
CA ARG A 223 -8.00 17.43 13.37
C ARG A 223 -8.29 16.40 12.29
N ARG A 224 -7.38 16.29 11.34
CA ARG A 224 -7.49 15.36 10.20
C ARG A 224 -6.21 14.54 10.07
N ALA A 225 -6.38 13.24 9.90
CA ALA A 225 -5.30 12.31 9.58
C ALA A 225 -5.65 11.57 8.28
N MET A 226 -4.64 11.34 7.44
CA MET A 226 -4.80 10.65 6.17
C MET A 226 -4.70 9.13 6.37
N GLY A 227 -5.50 8.38 5.61
CA GLY A 227 -5.32 6.94 5.47
C GLY A 227 -4.11 6.63 4.59
N GLY A 228 -3.31 5.65 5.01
CA GLY A 228 -2.20 5.07 4.26
C GLY A 228 -2.57 3.72 3.64
N LEU A 229 -1.59 3.01 3.09
CA LEU A 229 -1.76 1.69 2.45
C LEU A 229 -2.47 0.68 3.37
N THR A 230 -2.08 0.65 4.65
CA THR A 230 -2.68 -0.23 5.67
C THR A 230 -4.19 0.00 5.86
N PHE A 231 -4.66 1.24 5.73
CA PHE A 231 -6.07 1.56 5.91
C PHE A 231 -6.93 1.13 4.72
N TYR A 232 -6.36 1.17 3.51
CA TYR A 232 -7.08 0.85 2.29
C TYR A 232 -7.02 -0.63 1.91
N ILE A 233 -5.94 -1.34 2.26
CA ILE A 233 -5.79 -2.76 1.94
C ILE A 233 -6.41 -3.58 3.09
N THR A 234 -7.70 -3.87 2.98
CA THR A 234 -8.46 -4.61 4.01
C THR A 234 -9.00 -5.95 3.57
N GLU A 235 -9.18 -6.16 2.26
CA GLU A 235 -9.86 -7.35 1.73
C GLU A 235 -8.91 -8.52 1.52
N ASN A 236 -7.75 -8.29 0.87
CA ASN A 236 -6.74 -9.31 0.64
C ASN A 236 -5.63 -9.19 1.69
N VAL A 237 -5.94 -9.61 2.92
CA VAL A 237 -4.99 -9.57 4.04
C VAL A 237 -4.65 -10.98 4.49
N ASP A 238 -3.41 -11.40 4.24
CA ASP A 238 -2.88 -12.66 4.76
C ASP A 238 -2.33 -12.45 6.17
N SER A 239 -3.03 -13.06 7.14
CA SER A 239 -2.63 -13.10 8.53
C SER A 239 -2.16 -14.47 8.99
N SER A 240 -2.11 -15.45 8.08
CA SER A 240 -1.76 -16.84 8.36
C SER A 240 -0.32 -17.18 8.02
N THR A 241 0.22 -16.58 6.96
CA THR A 241 1.60 -16.81 6.54
C THR A 241 2.58 -16.16 7.51
N SER A 242 3.45 -16.97 8.12
CA SER A 242 4.53 -16.51 8.99
C SER A 242 5.86 -16.38 8.24
N ASP A 243 6.18 -17.34 7.38
CA ASP A 243 7.44 -17.31 6.61
C ASP A 243 7.12 -16.97 5.16
N LEU A 244 7.73 -15.89 4.67
CA LEU A 244 7.53 -15.45 3.29
C LEU A 244 8.25 -16.41 2.33
N ASP A 245 7.53 -16.90 1.33
CA ASP A 245 8.06 -17.76 0.28
C ASP A 245 7.51 -17.33 -1.10
N TYR A 246 8.09 -17.87 -2.17
CA TYR A 246 7.62 -17.56 -3.52
C TYR A 246 6.19 -18.05 -3.78
N SER A 247 5.74 -19.11 -3.09
CA SER A 247 4.35 -19.63 -3.17
C SER A 247 3.34 -18.63 -2.63
N SER A 248 3.52 -18.15 -1.40
CA SER A 248 2.60 -17.23 -0.73
C SER A 248 2.42 -15.93 -1.50
N ILE A 249 3.51 -15.39 -2.07
CA ILE A 249 3.42 -14.23 -2.96
C ILE A 249 2.62 -14.57 -4.22
N ARG A 250 2.85 -15.73 -4.83
CA ARG A 250 2.10 -16.17 -6.02
C ARG A 250 0.61 -16.35 -5.70
N ASP A 251 0.26 -16.93 -4.56
CA ASP A 251 -1.12 -17.17 -4.14
C ASP A 251 -1.85 -15.83 -3.90
N GLN A 252 -1.18 -14.85 -3.28
CA GLN A 252 -1.74 -13.49 -3.16
C GLN A 252 -1.91 -12.80 -4.52
N LEU A 253 -0.98 -12.99 -5.45
CA LEU A 253 -1.11 -12.46 -6.81
C LEU A 253 -2.25 -13.14 -7.59
N GLN A 254 -2.49 -14.43 -7.35
CA GLN A 254 -3.65 -15.14 -7.88
C GLN A 254 -4.96 -14.54 -7.35
N THR A 255 -5.07 -14.29 -6.04
CA THR A 255 -6.26 -13.65 -5.46
C THR A 255 -6.52 -12.27 -6.06
N ILE A 256 -5.46 -11.49 -6.31
CA ILE A 256 -5.58 -10.19 -7.00
C ILE A 256 -6.08 -10.38 -8.44
N TYR A 257 -5.54 -11.38 -9.16
CA TYR A 257 -5.91 -11.67 -10.55
C TYR A 257 -7.37 -12.12 -10.69
N GLU A 258 -7.85 -12.99 -9.80
CA GLU A 258 -9.24 -13.47 -9.76
C GLU A 258 -10.23 -12.31 -9.58
N LYS A 259 -9.81 -11.22 -8.90
CA LYS A 259 -10.60 -9.99 -8.73
C LYS A 259 -10.48 -9.02 -9.92
N GLY A 260 -9.73 -9.38 -10.96
CA GLY A 260 -9.50 -8.56 -12.16
C GLY A 260 -8.40 -7.51 -12.01
N GLY A 261 -7.50 -7.70 -11.04
CA GLY A 261 -6.37 -6.82 -10.76
C GLY A 261 -5.04 -7.35 -11.25
N SER A 262 -4.01 -6.49 -11.19
CA SER A 262 -2.61 -6.90 -11.33
C SER A 262 -1.74 -5.97 -10.47
N ALA A 263 -0.87 -6.55 -9.65
CA ALA A 263 0.10 -5.80 -8.86
C ALA A 263 1.45 -5.74 -9.59
N ASP A 264 2.13 -4.59 -9.52
CA ASP A 264 3.44 -4.38 -10.15
C ASP A 264 4.54 -3.97 -9.14
N ARG A 265 4.17 -3.72 -7.88
CA ARG A 265 5.07 -3.34 -6.80
C ARG A 265 4.88 -4.24 -5.58
N LEU A 266 6.00 -4.73 -5.06
CA LEU A 266 6.10 -5.36 -3.76
C LEU A 266 6.90 -4.42 -2.86
N LEU A 267 6.24 -3.81 -1.86
CA LEU A 267 6.88 -2.96 -0.87
C LEU A 267 7.13 -3.78 0.41
N CYS A 268 8.39 -3.93 0.81
CA CYS A 268 8.79 -4.74 1.96
C CYS A 268 9.81 -4.02 2.86
N SER A 269 10.02 -4.57 4.05
CA SER A 269 11.12 -4.15 4.91
C SER A 269 12.48 -4.65 4.36
N ILE A 270 13.57 -4.16 4.96
CA ILE A 270 14.92 -4.61 4.61
C ILE A 270 15.12 -6.09 4.98
N ALA A 271 14.55 -6.52 6.10
CA ALA A 271 14.69 -7.89 6.59
C ALA A 271 13.95 -8.87 5.65
N GLN A 272 12.73 -8.53 5.24
CA GLN A 272 11.98 -9.31 4.24
C GLN A 272 12.62 -9.29 2.85
N LYS A 273 13.31 -8.20 2.47
CA LYS A 273 14.09 -8.19 1.23
C LYS A 273 15.20 -9.24 1.23
N ALA A 274 15.85 -9.46 2.36
CA ALA A 274 16.88 -10.50 2.47
C ALA A 274 16.28 -11.91 2.33
N VAL A 275 15.08 -12.15 2.86
CA VAL A 275 14.34 -13.41 2.66
C VAL A 275 13.99 -13.61 1.18
N ILE A 276 13.51 -12.55 0.50
CA ILE A 276 13.22 -12.59 -0.94
C ILE A 276 14.47 -12.88 -1.79
N ASP A 277 15.63 -12.34 -1.38
CA ASP A 277 16.89 -12.58 -2.07
C ASP A 277 17.36 -14.03 -1.98
N ASP A 278 16.98 -14.76 -0.92
CA ASP A 278 17.31 -16.18 -0.70
C ASP A 278 16.31 -17.16 -1.36
N PHE A 279 15.24 -16.66 -2.02
CA PHE A 279 14.28 -17.53 -2.70
C PHE A 279 14.98 -18.45 -3.71
N ASP A 280 14.73 -19.76 -3.55
CA ASP A 280 15.23 -20.81 -4.43
C ASP A 280 16.77 -20.85 -4.62
N ASN A 281 17.54 -20.43 -3.60
CA ASN A 281 19.02 -20.51 -3.59
C ASN A 281 19.55 -21.93 -3.94
N ASN A 282 18.79 -22.98 -3.60
CA ASN A 282 19.13 -24.37 -3.92
C ASN A 282 19.05 -24.74 -5.43
N GLN A 283 18.35 -23.97 -6.27
CA GLN A 283 18.16 -24.27 -7.69
C GLN A 283 19.15 -23.54 -8.61
N ILE A 284 19.82 -22.50 -8.12
CA ILE A 284 20.76 -21.70 -8.91
C ILE A 284 22.15 -22.34 -8.88
N ARG A 285 22.44 -23.22 -9.85
CA ARG A 285 23.82 -23.72 -10.07
C ARG A 285 24.64 -22.68 -10.82
N LEU A 286 25.39 -21.86 -10.09
CA LEU A 286 26.36 -20.93 -10.68
C LEU A 286 27.62 -21.68 -11.15
N GLN A 287 27.94 -21.59 -12.43
CA GLN A 287 29.23 -22.03 -12.96
C GLN A 287 30.30 -21.01 -12.54
N ARG A 288 31.05 -21.31 -11.47
CA ARG A 288 32.11 -20.43 -10.95
C ARG A 288 33.24 -20.26 -11.97
N VAL A 289 33.41 -19.03 -12.47
CA VAL A 289 34.61 -18.61 -13.22
C VAL A 289 35.46 -17.63 -12.42
N ASP A 290 34.87 -16.87 -11.49
CA ASP A 290 35.56 -15.92 -10.59
C ASP A 290 35.11 -16.07 -9.13
N ASN A 291 35.98 -15.68 -8.18
CA ASN A 291 35.77 -15.77 -6.72
C ASN A 291 34.71 -14.79 -6.14
N GLY A 292 33.66 -14.45 -6.90
CA GLY A 292 32.53 -13.63 -6.45
C GLY A 292 31.29 -14.47 -6.15
N ARG A 293 30.57 -14.15 -5.06
CA ARG A 293 29.25 -14.74 -4.70
C ARG A 293 28.32 -13.63 -4.22
N GLY A 294 27.09 -13.61 -4.72
CA GLY A 294 26.01 -12.73 -4.29
C GLY A 294 24.72 -13.05 -5.05
N GLU A 295 23.58 -12.75 -4.43
CA GLU A 295 22.24 -12.87 -5.00
C GLU A 295 21.49 -11.57 -4.73
N MET A 296 20.73 -11.12 -5.73
CA MET A 296 19.94 -9.91 -5.64
C MET A 296 18.75 -10.04 -6.58
N VAL A 297 17.55 -10.01 -6.01
CA VAL A 297 16.28 -10.11 -6.72
C VAL A 297 15.63 -8.74 -6.76
N ASP A 298 15.61 -8.13 -7.94
CA ASP A 298 14.96 -6.82 -8.17
C ASP A 298 13.54 -6.95 -8.73
N VAL A 299 13.29 -8.01 -9.51
CA VAL A 299 12.00 -8.31 -10.12
C VAL A 299 11.68 -9.79 -9.91
N LEU A 300 10.48 -10.06 -9.42
CA LEU A 300 9.91 -11.39 -9.34
C LEU A 300 9.05 -11.63 -10.59
N PHE A 301 9.45 -12.59 -11.41
CA PHE A 301 8.65 -13.05 -12.54
C PHE A 301 7.63 -14.06 -12.02
N THR A 302 6.35 -13.81 -12.25
CA THR A 302 5.27 -14.72 -11.83
C THR A 302 4.31 -14.96 -12.99
N SER A 303 3.52 -16.03 -12.93
CA SER A 303 2.47 -16.30 -13.93
C SER A 303 1.41 -15.20 -14.01
N TYR A 304 1.29 -14.38 -12.97
CA TYR A 304 0.30 -13.31 -12.83
C TYR A 304 0.88 -11.92 -13.15
N GLY A 305 2.15 -11.85 -13.57
CA GLY A 305 2.85 -10.63 -13.95
C GLY A 305 4.19 -10.44 -13.24
N ASP A 306 4.90 -9.41 -13.67
CA ASP A 306 6.23 -9.07 -13.14
C ASP A 306 6.08 -8.06 -11.99
N VAL A 307 6.64 -8.41 -10.84
CA VAL A 307 6.54 -7.58 -9.63
C VAL A 307 7.91 -7.03 -9.27
N THR A 308 8.03 -5.70 -9.28
CA THR A 308 9.27 -5.02 -8.86
C THR A 308 9.33 -4.93 -7.34
N VAL A 309 10.42 -5.41 -6.76
CA VAL A 309 10.64 -5.39 -5.31
C VAL A 309 11.22 -4.05 -4.89
N VAL A 310 10.57 -3.42 -3.92
CA VAL A 310 10.92 -2.11 -3.37
C VAL A 310 11.09 -2.27 -1.86
N LYS A 311 12.31 -2.04 -1.38
CA LYS A 311 12.60 -2.06 0.05
C LYS A 311 12.44 -0.67 0.67
N SER A 312 11.81 -0.59 1.83
CA SER A 312 11.73 0.63 2.63
C SER A 312 11.97 0.32 4.10
N ARG A 313 12.72 1.18 4.78
CA ARG A 313 13.00 1.04 6.22
C ARG A 313 11.77 1.30 7.09
N GLU A 314 10.84 2.09 6.59
CA GLU A 314 9.65 2.49 7.33
C GLU A 314 8.57 1.40 7.34
N VAL A 315 8.74 0.33 6.58
CA VAL A 315 7.86 -0.85 6.58
C VAL A 315 8.28 -1.78 7.70
N LYS A 316 7.32 -2.22 8.52
CA LYS A 316 7.55 -3.20 9.60
C LYS A 316 7.87 -4.56 8.99
N ASP A 317 8.70 -5.34 9.69
CA ASP A 317 9.14 -6.66 9.21
C ASP A 317 8.00 -7.68 9.06
N LYS A 318 6.87 -7.45 9.74
CA LYS A 318 5.67 -8.29 9.62
C LYS A 318 4.84 -8.01 8.37
N ASP A 319 5.12 -6.88 7.72
CA ASP A 319 4.30 -6.33 6.66
C ASP A 319 4.99 -6.39 5.30
N VAL A 320 4.27 -6.89 4.30
CA VAL A 320 4.62 -6.77 2.89
C VAL A 320 3.37 -6.34 2.13
N PHE A 321 3.50 -5.36 1.24
CA PHE A 321 2.38 -4.83 0.46
C PHE A 321 2.57 -5.12 -1.02
N LEU A 322 1.50 -5.60 -1.67
CA LEU A 322 1.41 -5.80 -3.11
C LEU A 322 0.38 -4.82 -3.67
N TYR A 323 0.80 -3.96 -4.59
CA TYR A 323 -0.08 -3.00 -5.22
C TYR A 323 0.41 -2.63 -6.62
N ASN A 324 -0.45 -1.97 -7.37
CA ASN A 324 -0.15 -1.36 -8.65
C ASN A 324 0.15 0.13 -8.45
N ARG A 325 1.20 0.64 -9.07
CA ARG A 325 1.55 2.07 -9.05
C ARG A 325 0.39 3.02 -9.41
N ASP A 326 -0.54 2.59 -10.27
CA ASP A 326 -1.66 3.42 -10.74
C ASP A 326 -2.80 3.48 -9.70
N GLN A 327 -2.80 2.59 -8.71
CA GLN A 327 -3.75 2.60 -7.60
C GLN A 327 -3.43 3.73 -6.61
N ALA A 328 -2.15 4.00 -6.36
CA ALA A 328 -1.71 4.88 -5.29
C ALA A 328 -1.11 6.20 -5.83
N ILE A 329 -1.76 7.32 -5.52
CA ILE A 329 -1.34 8.65 -5.97
C ILE A 329 -1.25 9.59 -4.77
N GLN A 330 -0.12 10.28 -4.64
CA GLN A 330 0.05 11.30 -3.62
C GLN A 330 -0.67 12.59 -3.99
N ARG A 331 -1.32 13.20 -3.00
CA ARG A 331 -2.18 14.36 -3.18
C ARG A 331 -1.73 15.53 -2.31
N PRO A 332 -0.66 16.26 -2.68
CA PRO A 332 -0.24 17.44 -1.95
C PRO A 332 -1.25 18.58 -2.12
N LEU A 333 -1.74 19.14 -1.01
CA LEU A 333 -2.53 20.37 -0.99
C LEU A 333 -1.62 21.58 -0.81
N ARG A 334 -0.65 21.49 0.11
CA ARG A 334 0.40 22.49 0.30
C ARG A 334 1.75 21.79 0.22
N PRO A 335 2.63 22.15 -0.74
CA PRO A 335 3.97 21.60 -0.79
C PRO A 335 4.73 21.96 0.48
N MET A 336 5.81 21.23 0.74
CA MET A 336 6.65 21.50 1.90
C MET A 336 7.33 22.84 1.75
N GLN A 337 7.11 23.72 2.73
CA GLN A 337 7.66 25.06 2.76
C GLN A 337 8.23 25.37 4.14
N PHE A 338 9.39 26.01 4.13
CA PHE A 338 9.98 26.60 5.32
C PHE A 338 9.51 28.05 5.44
N VAL A 339 8.78 28.37 6.51
CA VAL A 339 8.30 29.71 6.77
C VAL A 339 9.21 30.36 7.82
N PRO A 340 10.04 31.35 7.43
CA PRO A 340 10.84 32.09 8.40
C PRO A 340 9.91 32.94 9.26
N ARG A 341 10.21 33.05 10.55
CA ARG A 341 9.50 33.90 11.49
C ARG A 341 10.42 35.04 11.90
N SER A 342 9.83 36.20 12.20
CA SER A 342 10.59 37.33 12.76
C SER A 342 11.37 36.91 13.99
N THR A 343 12.54 37.52 14.18
CA THR A 343 13.24 37.50 15.46
C THR A 343 12.33 38.09 16.54
N VAL A 344 12.20 37.39 17.67
CA VAL A 344 11.40 37.80 18.83
C VAL A 344 12.26 37.60 20.06
N GLY A 345 12.53 38.65 20.83
CA GLY A 345 13.54 38.58 21.90
C GLY A 345 14.92 38.20 21.34
N ASP A 346 15.73 37.49 22.12
CA ASP A 346 17.07 37.02 21.72
C ASP A 346 17.03 35.65 21.00
N TYR A 347 16.15 35.48 20.00
CA TYR A 347 16.13 34.28 19.16
C TYR A 347 15.50 34.52 17.77
N THR A 348 15.99 33.79 16.78
CA THR A 348 15.38 33.67 15.44
C THR A 348 14.67 32.33 15.35
N SER A 349 13.50 32.33 14.71
CA SER A 349 12.68 31.13 14.58
C SER A 349 12.13 30.96 13.17
N GLY A 350 11.70 29.76 12.83
CA GLY A 350 10.99 29.42 11.61
C GLY A 350 10.24 28.12 11.84
N PHE A 351 9.37 27.73 10.92
CA PHE A 351 8.72 26.43 10.99
C PHE A 351 8.55 25.79 9.64
N LEU A 352 8.58 24.46 9.62
CA LEU A 352 8.29 23.66 8.46
C LEU A 352 6.83 23.21 8.49
N VAL A 353 6.13 23.41 7.38
CA VAL A 353 4.74 22.97 7.22
C VAL A 353 4.54 22.35 5.85
N SER A 354 3.77 21.27 5.82
CA SER A 354 3.26 20.67 4.60
C SER A 354 1.89 20.05 4.81
N GLU A 355 1.10 19.92 3.75
CA GLU A 355 -0.21 19.28 3.83
C GLU A 355 -0.49 18.45 2.59
N ARG A 356 -0.94 17.22 2.80
CA ARG A 356 -1.11 16.23 1.73
C ARG A 356 -2.02 15.08 2.15
N SER A 357 -2.44 14.30 1.17
CA SER A 357 -3.23 13.08 1.33
C SER A 357 -2.72 11.98 0.39
N LEU A 358 -3.33 10.79 0.48
CA LEU A 358 -3.15 9.66 -0.43
C LEU A 358 -4.49 9.35 -1.10
N GLU A 359 -4.49 9.26 -2.42
CA GLU A 359 -5.59 8.69 -3.20
C GLU A 359 -5.25 7.23 -3.50
N PHE A 360 -6.15 6.30 -3.12
CA PHE A 360 -5.95 4.86 -3.30
C PHE A 360 -7.17 4.23 -3.99
N ARG A 361 -7.03 3.92 -5.27
CA ARG A 361 -8.10 3.37 -6.12
C ARG A 361 -8.06 1.85 -6.14
N ARG A 362 -9.20 1.22 -6.42
CA ARG A 362 -9.28 -0.24 -6.69
C ARG A 362 -8.62 -1.07 -5.57
N ASP A 363 -8.92 -0.78 -4.32
CA ASP A 363 -8.37 -1.49 -3.15
C ASP A 363 -8.38 -3.02 -3.23
N ARG A 364 -9.44 -3.62 -3.80
CA ARG A 364 -9.59 -5.05 -4.02
C ARG A 364 -8.51 -5.67 -4.92
N HIS A 365 -7.75 -4.86 -5.67
CA HIS A 365 -6.63 -5.30 -6.51
C HIS A 365 -5.26 -5.12 -5.82
N ALA A 366 -5.24 -4.85 -4.52
CA ALA A 366 -4.03 -4.80 -3.71
C ALA A 366 -4.11 -5.85 -2.59
N ALA A 367 -2.95 -6.29 -2.09
CA ALA A 367 -2.87 -7.27 -1.01
C ALA A 367 -1.78 -6.92 0.00
N ARG A 368 -1.89 -7.52 1.19
CA ARG A 368 -0.95 -7.31 2.28
C ARG A 368 -0.76 -8.59 3.10
N PHE A 369 0.49 -8.85 3.49
CA PHE A 369 0.83 -9.74 4.60
C PHE A 369 0.97 -8.92 5.89
N ASN A 370 0.48 -9.42 7.03
CA ASN A 370 0.59 -8.70 8.31
C ASN A 370 1.16 -9.53 9.48
N SER A 371 1.44 -10.81 9.25
CA SER A 371 1.86 -11.78 10.28
C SER A 371 3.25 -12.36 10.05
N LEU A 372 4.02 -11.78 9.13
CA LEU A 372 5.33 -12.35 8.78
C LEU A 372 6.32 -12.29 9.94
N THR A 373 7.24 -13.24 9.96
CA THR A 373 8.37 -13.35 10.87
C THR A 373 9.67 -13.29 10.08
N VAL A 374 10.74 -12.78 10.71
CA VAL A 374 12.10 -12.74 10.16
C VAL A 374 13.10 -13.17 11.22
#